data_AF-A0A1F6R8Z8-F1
#
_entry.id   AF-A0A1F6R8Z8-F1
#
_cell.length_a   1.000
_cell.length_b   1.000
_cell.length_c   1.000
_cell.angle_alpha   90.00
_cell.angle_beta   90.00
_cell.angle_gamma   90.00
#
_symmetry.space_group_name_H-M   'P 1'
#
loop_
_entity.id
_entity.type
_entity.pdbx_description
1 polymer ?
#
loop_
_entity_poly.entity_id
_entity_poly.type
_entity_poly.pdbx_seq_one_letter_code
_entity_poly.pdbx_strand_id
1 'polypeptide(L)'
;MYNNSFKNNIKNNPVFNDLVIKTESAYNLNNQDFDYEKLIEFLDSENLRHFALLNIEKVKNQEDAQKLLFCLTQNDSRVRELSSFLIKDLIIDLKYRHFFNYESSIDILVNSLKDSNPKVCKNVTLALQHLDNKLTSIKKIVKIIKTNNQTTIYWYLHALENILLLNNCDISSIIENLIQLISETSESREYQIREKTAFIVKTINQKGMYKKSSYIIDVLSKLTQKLLSDENFYVRNAISFTN
;
A
#
# COMPACT_ATOMS: atom_id res chain seq x y z
N MET A 1 -14.12 -48.29 5.21
CA MET A 1 -12.93 -48.58 6.03
C MET A 1 -11.68 -48.35 5.17
N TYR A 2 -10.85 -47.36 5.48
CA TYR A 2 -9.59 -47.17 4.74
C TYR A 2 -8.63 -48.33 5.02
N ASN A 3 -8.08 -48.92 3.97
CA ASN A 3 -7.13 -50.04 4.01
C ASN A 3 -5.89 -49.67 4.86
N ASN A 4 -5.41 -50.57 5.72
CA ASN A 4 -4.28 -50.30 6.64
C ASN A 4 -2.99 -49.87 5.91
N SER A 5 -2.81 -50.31 4.66
CA SER A 5 -1.77 -49.82 3.75
C SER A 5 -1.86 -48.30 3.50
N PHE A 6 -3.07 -47.78 3.30
CA PHE A 6 -3.30 -46.35 3.06
C PHE A 6 -3.01 -45.51 4.32
N LYS A 7 -3.40 -46.00 5.51
CA LYS A 7 -3.09 -45.35 6.78
C LYS A 7 -1.58 -45.30 7.06
N ASN A 8 -0.86 -46.38 6.77
CA ASN A 8 0.60 -46.43 6.92
C ASN A 8 1.32 -45.53 5.91
N ASN A 9 0.83 -45.46 4.67
CA ASN A 9 1.36 -44.55 3.66
C ASN A 9 1.17 -43.07 4.04
N ILE A 10 0.07 -42.73 4.73
CA ILE A 10 -0.16 -41.37 5.25
C ILE A 10 0.77 -41.06 6.43
N LYS A 11 0.89 -41.97 7.41
CA LYS A 11 1.76 -41.77 8.59
C LYS A 11 3.25 -41.66 8.26
N ASN A 12 3.69 -42.30 7.17
CA ASN A 12 5.08 -42.22 6.71
C ASN A 12 5.31 -41.12 5.66
N ASN A 13 4.28 -40.34 5.33
CA ASN A 13 4.40 -39.24 4.38
C ASN A 13 5.01 -38.01 5.07
N PRO A 14 6.19 -37.53 4.65
CA PRO A 14 6.87 -36.42 5.32
C PRO A 14 6.08 -35.11 5.25
N VAL A 15 5.31 -34.88 4.18
CA VAL A 15 4.46 -33.69 4.02
C VAL A 15 3.29 -33.73 5.00
N PHE A 16 2.67 -34.90 5.18
CA PHE A 16 1.58 -35.07 6.14
C PHE A 16 2.06 -34.90 7.57
N ASN A 17 3.23 -35.46 7.92
CA ASN A 17 3.80 -35.31 9.25
C ASN A 17 4.17 -33.85 9.57
N ASP A 18 4.76 -33.13 8.60
CA ASP A 18 5.03 -31.69 8.74
C ASP A 18 3.74 -30.88 8.96
N LEU A 19 2.66 -31.21 8.24
CA LEU A 19 1.35 -30.59 8.44
C LEU A 19 0.79 -30.85 9.85
N VAL A 20 0.88 -32.09 10.36
CA VAL A 20 0.44 -32.44 11.71
C VAL A 20 1.23 -31.63 12.75
N ILE A 21 2.56 -31.60 12.65
CA ILE A 21 3.43 -30.85 13.57
C ILE A 21 3.07 -29.35 13.57
N LYS A 22 2.87 -28.75 12.39
CA LYS A 22 2.47 -27.34 12.26
C LYS A 22 1.09 -27.08 12.85
N THR A 23 0.15 -28.01 12.66
CA THR A 23 -1.22 -27.91 13.19
C THR A 23 -1.24 -28.02 14.71
N GLU A 24 -0.53 -28.98 15.29
CA GLU A 24 -0.39 -29.13 16.74
C GLU A 24 0.31 -27.91 17.36
N SER A 25 1.35 -27.40 16.70
CA SER A 25 2.04 -26.17 17.14
C SER A 25 1.08 -24.97 17.16
N ALA A 26 0.29 -24.78 16.09
CA ALA A 26 -0.70 -23.72 16.02
C ALA A 26 -1.82 -23.89 17.07
N TYR A 27 -2.26 -25.13 17.32
CA TYR A 27 -3.24 -25.43 18.37
C TYR A 27 -2.69 -25.08 19.75
N ASN A 28 -1.45 -25.47 20.05
CA ASN A 28 -0.83 -25.17 21.34
C ASN A 28 -0.64 -23.66 21.55
N LEU A 29 -0.25 -22.92 20.52
CA LEU A 29 -0.13 -21.46 20.57
C LEU A 29 -1.48 -20.78 20.85
N ASN A 30 -2.56 -21.23 20.21
CA ASN A 30 -3.90 -20.65 20.42
C ASN A 30 -4.51 -20.97 21.80
N ASN A 31 -3.99 -21.97 22.51
CA ASN A 31 -4.42 -22.31 23.87
C ASN A 31 -3.60 -21.61 24.96
N GLN A 32 -2.70 -20.70 24.58
CA GLN A 32 -1.88 -19.92 25.49
C GLN A 32 -2.22 -18.44 25.35
N ASP A 33 -2.31 -17.75 26.48
CA ASP A 33 -2.41 -16.30 26.51
C ASP A 33 -1.01 -15.70 26.50
N PHE A 34 -0.73 -14.85 25.51
CA PHE A 34 0.52 -14.12 25.40
C PHE A 34 0.27 -12.64 25.65
N ASP A 35 1.11 -12.02 26.47
CA ASP A 35 1.09 -10.57 26.63
C ASP A 35 1.65 -9.86 25.39
N TYR A 36 1.47 -8.54 25.37
CA TYR A 36 1.89 -7.72 24.24
C TYR A 36 3.39 -7.82 23.96
N GLU A 37 4.19 -7.75 25.02
CA GLU A 37 5.64 -7.82 24.97
C GLU A 37 6.10 -9.12 24.30
N LYS A 38 5.47 -10.25 24.64
CA LYS A 38 5.78 -11.54 24.02
C LYS A 38 5.35 -11.62 22.57
N LEU A 39 4.20 -11.06 22.21
CA LEU A 39 3.77 -10.97 20.81
C LEU A 39 4.74 -10.12 19.96
N ILE A 40 5.29 -9.04 20.52
CA ILE A 40 6.30 -8.23 19.84
C ILE A 40 7.61 -9.01 19.67
N GLU A 41 8.05 -9.77 20.66
CA GLU A 41 9.22 -10.66 20.54
C GLU A 41 9.02 -11.72 19.44
N PHE A 42 7.81 -12.25 19.30
CA PHE A 42 7.48 -13.25 18.26
C PHE A 42 7.61 -12.72 16.83
N LEU A 43 7.60 -11.40 16.61
CA LEU A 43 7.86 -10.83 15.28
C LEU A 43 9.28 -11.13 14.78
N ASP A 44 10.23 -11.32 15.69
CA ASP A 44 11.62 -11.63 15.36
C ASP A 44 11.79 -13.12 14.94
N SER A 45 10.84 -13.99 15.28
CA SER A 45 10.85 -15.42 14.94
C SER A 45 10.11 -15.71 13.63
N GLU A 46 10.77 -16.38 12.68
CA GLU A 46 10.16 -16.74 11.40
C GLU A 46 8.88 -17.60 11.56
N ASN A 47 8.88 -18.51 12.53
CA ASN A 47 7.76 -19.43 12.76
C ASN A 47 6.60 -18.80 13.52
N LEU A 48 6.87 -17.83 14.42
CA LEU A 48 5.86 -17.24 15.31
C LEU A 48 5.33 -15.90 14.79
N ARG A 49 6.00 -15.27 13.82
CA ARG A 49 5.61 -13.97 13.26
C ARG A 49 4.19 -13.94 12.71
N HIS A 50 3.74 -15.01 12.05
CA HIS A 50 2.36 -15.09 11.55
C HIS A 50 1.35 -15.04 12.70
N PHE A 51 1.62 -15.79 13.77
CA PHE A 51 0.78 -15.79 14.96
C PHE A 51 0.79 -14.42 15.64
N ALA A 52 1.96 -13.80 15.79
CA ALA A 52 2.08 -12.45 16.34
C ALA A 52 1.25 -11.42 15.55
N LEU A 53 1.42 -11.38 14.22
CA LEU A 53 0.71 -10.42 13.37
C LEU A 53 -0.82 -10.58 13.39
N LEU A 54 -1.32 -11.78 13.70
CA LEU A 54 -2.76 -12.04 13.84
C LEU A 54 -3.33 -11.59 15.20
N ASN A 55 -2.48 -11.53 16.24
CA ASN A 55 -2.93 -11.28 17.62
C ASN A 55 -2.52 -9.90 18.16
N ILE A 56 -1.65 -9.17 17.48
CA ILE A 56 -1.32 -7.77 17.83
C ILE A 56 -2.46 -6.85 17.38
N GLU A 57 -3.06 -6.14 18.33
CA GLU A 57 -4.14 -5.17 18.06
C GLU A 57 -3.75 -3.71 18.31
N LYS A 58 -2.56 -3.48 18.87
CA LYS A 58 -2.07 -2.16 19.29
C LYS A 58 -0.58 -2.02 19.08
N VAL A 59 -0.09 -0.79 19.13
CA VAL A 59 1.34 -0.49 19.18
C VAL A 59 1.62 0.48 20.33
N LYS A 60 2.70 0.26 21.09
CA LYS A 60 2.99 1.06 22.30
C LYS A 60 4.06 2.14 22.07
N ASN A 61 4.94 1.95 21.10
CA ASN A 61 6.04 2.88 20.81
C ASN A 61 6.50 2.77 19.34
N GLN A 62 7.45 3.63 18.96
CA GLN A 62 8.00 3.67 17.61
C GLN A 62 8.86 2.43 17.27
N GLU A 63 9.53 1.81 18.25
CA GLU A 63 10.35 0.61 18.04
C GLU A 63 9.47 -0.58 17.63
N ASP A 64 8.33 -0.76 18.31
CA ASP A 64 7.33 -1.77 17.97
C ASP A 64 6.77 -1.53 16.55
N ALA A 65 6.49 -0.27 16.20
CA ALA A 65 6.07 0.11 14.86
C ALA A 65 7.13 -0.22 13.79
N GLN A 66 8.41 -0.04 14.10
CA GLN A 66 9.52 -0.41 13.22
C GLN A 66 9.58 -1.91 12.97
N LYS A 67 9.37 -2.73 14.00
CA LYS A 67 9.30 -4.20 13.85
C LYS A 67 8.14 -4.62 12.94
N LEU A 68 6.98 -4.00 13.10
CA LEU A 68 5.83 -4.24 12.21
C LEU A 68 6.15 -3.85 10.77
N LEU A 69 6.74 -2.69 10.53
CA LEU A 69 7.13 -2.22 9.20
C LEU A 69 8.20 -3.11 8.56
N PHE A 70 9.15 -3.64 9.34
CA PHE A 70 10.14 -4.59 8.86
C PHE A 70 9.50 -5.89 8.33
N CYS A 71 8.31 -6.25 8.83
CA CYS A 71 7.57 -7.40 8.29
C CYS A 71 7.13 -7.17 6.82
N LEU A 72 6.99 -5.93 6.35
CA LEU A 72 6.69 -5.63 4.94
C LEU A 72 7.87 -5.87 4.00
N THR A 73 9.10 -6.04 4.51
CA THR A 73 10.29 -6.29 3.69
C THR A 73 10.67 -7.77 3.65
N GLN A 74 9.87 -8.65 4.27
CA GLN A 74 10.15 -10.07 4.35
C GLN A 74 9.81 -10.80 3.04
N ASN A 75 10.50 -11.91 2.77
CA ASN A 75 10.29 -12.70 1.55
C ASN A 75 8.92 -13.40 1.52
N ASP A 76 8.36 -13.78 2.68
CA ASP A 76 7.05 -14.45 2.78
C ASP A 76 5.90 -13.46 2.49
N SER A 77 5.16 -13.71 1.40
CA SER A 77 4.04 -12.86 0.97
C SER A 77 2.89 -12.83 1.97
N ARG A 78 2.71 -13.88 2.78
CA ARG A 78 1.67 -13.95 3.82
C ARG A 78 2.02 -13.05 4.99
N VAL A 79 3.29 -13.02 5.39
CA VAL A 79 3.80 -12.08 6.40
C VAL A 79 3.56 -10.65 5.95
N ARG A 80 3.93 -10.31 4.71
CA ARG A 80 3.70 -8.96 4.16
C ARG A 80 2.22 -8.60 4.10
N GLU A 81 1.35 -9.54 3.70
CA GLU A 81 -0.11 -9.33 3.68
C GLU A 81 -0.65 -9.03 5.09
N LEU A 82 -0.37 -9.90 6.07
CA LEU A 82 -0.82 -9.72 7.45
C LEU A 82 -0.28 -8.42 8.06
N SER A 83 1.01 -8.15 7.88
CA SER A 83 1.66 -6.91 8.33
C SER A 83 1.01 -5.68 7.70
N SER A 84 0.78 -5.69 6.38
CA SER A 84 0.15 -4.55 5.70
C SER A 84 -1.27 -4.29 6.21
N PHE A 85 -2.02 -5.34 6.52
CA PHE A 85 -3.38 -5.22 7.04
C PHE A 85 -3.37 -4.58 8.43
N LEU A 86 -2.54 -5.09 9.34
CA LEU A 86 -2.38 -4.57 10.69
C LEU A 86 -1.87 -3.12 10.69
N ILE A 87 -0.81 -2.82 9.94
CA ILE A 87 -0.22 -1.47 9.85
C ILE A 87 -1.25 -0.47 9.33
N LYS A 88 -2.04 -0.85 8.32
CA LYS A 88 -3.12 -0.02 7.78
C LYS A 88 -4.14 0.34 8.88
N ASP A 89 -4.60 -0.62 9.67
CA ASP A 89 -5.56 -0.36 10.75
C ASP A 89 -4.96 0.53 11.86
N LEU A 90 -3.71 0.27 12.24
CA LEU A 90 -3.00 1.08 13.24
C LEU A 90 -2.73 2.52 12.77
N ILE A 91 -2.44 2.76 11.49
CA ILE A 91 -2.21 4.11 10.96
C ILE A 91 -3.53 4.88 10.81
N ILE A 92 -4.63 4.20 10.47
CA ILE A 92 -5.96 4.81 10.40
C ILE A 92 -6.37 5.33 11.78
N ASP A 93 -6.13 4.54 12.84
CA ASP A 93 -6.40 4.94 14.22
C ASP A 93 -5.45 6.06 14.69
N LEU A 94 -6.02 7.22 15.00
CA LEU A 94 -5.31 8.41 15.49
C LEU A 94 -4.48 8.12 16.75
N LYS A 95 -4.92 7.16 17.59
CA LYS A 95 -4.22 6.77 18.81
C LYS A 95 -2.81 6.24 18.52
N TYR A 96 -2.64 5.52 17.41
CA TYR A 96 -1.39 4.80 17.11
C TYR A 96 -0.59 5.43 15.98
N ARG A 97 -1.23 6.20 15.10
CA ARG A 97 -0.63 6.82 13.91
C ARG A 97 0.71 7.50 14.16
N HIS A 98 0.84 8.23 15.27
CA HIS A 98 2.05 9.01 15.57
C HIS A 98 3.32 8.13 15.68
N PHE A 99 3.20 6.86 16.06
CA PHE A 99 4.33 5.93 16.08
C PHE A 99 4.85 5.57 14.69
N PHE A 100 4.09 5.84 13.62
CA PHE A 100 4.48 5.58 12.23
C PHE A 100 4.89 6.87 11.50
N ASN A 101 4.87 8.05 12.12
CA ASN A 101 5.11 9.34 11.46
C ASN A 101 6.60 9.74 11.46
N TYR A 102 7.48 8.91 10.90
CA TYR A 102 8.91 9.20 10.75
C TYR A 102 9.39 8.90 9.32
N GLU A 103 10.53 9.44 8.88
CA GLU A 103 10.89 9.39 7.45
C GLU A 103 11.07 7.97 6.91
N SER A 104 11.74 7.09 7.64
CA SER A 104 12.00 5.72 7.17
C SER A 104 10.75 4.85 7.09
N SER A 105 9.67 5.15 7.84
CA SER A 105 8.39 4.44 7.65
C SER A 105 7.78 4.78 6.29
N ILE A 106 7.87 6.04 5.87
CA ILE A 106 7.38 6.49 4.57
C ILE A 106 8.17 5.79 3.46
N ASP A 107 9.48 5.66 3.62
CA ASP A 107 10.31 4.92 2.66
C ASP A 107 9.89 3.46 2.53
N ILE A 108 9.66 2.77 3.66
CA ILE A 108 9.20 1.38 3.65
C ILE A 108 7.84 1.29 2.96
N LEU A 109 6.85 2.08 3.38
CA LEU A 109 5.51 2.06 2.83
C LEU A 109 5.50 2.40 1.33
N VAL A 110 6.20 3.45 0.90
CA VAL A 110 6.27 3.81 -0.52
C VAL A 110 6.95 2.70 -1.33
N ASN A 111 7.96 2.00 -0.80
CA ASN A 111 8.56 0.86 -1.47
C ASN A 111 7.62 -0.36 -1.53
N SER A 112 6.78 -0.57 -0.51
CA SER A 112 5.78 -1.65 -0.49
C SER A 112 4.67 -1.50 -1.53
N LEU A 113 4.52 -0.35 -2.19
CA LEU A 113 3.64 -0.21 -3.37
C LEU A 113 4.14 -0.99 -4.61
N LYS A 114 5.37 -1.51 -4.57
CA LYS A 114 5.95 -2.38 -5.61
C LYS A 114 5.67 -3.87 -5.37
N ASP A 115 4.92 -4.22 -4.33
CA ASP A 115 4.67 -5.62 -3.99
C ASP A 115 3.95 -6.35 -5.12
N SER A 116 4.24 -7.65 -5.28
CA SER A 116 3.51 -8.51 -6.20
C SER A 116 2.12 -8.88 -5.68
N ASN A 117 1.88 -8.79 -4.37
CA ASN A 117 0.57 -9.02 -3.78
C ASN A 117 -0.26 -7.72 -3.80
N PRO A 118 -1.34 -7.63 -4.61
CA PRO A 118 -2.15 -6.42 -4.74
C PRO A 118 -2.86 -6.02 -3.43
N LYS A 119 -3.07 -6.96 -2.49
CA LYS A 119 -3.62 -6.64 -1.17
C LYS A 119 -2.65 -5.81 -0.33
N VAL A 120 -1.35 -6.12 -0.42
CA VAL A 120 -0.30 -5.32 0.24
C VAL A 120 -0.33 -3.90 -0.32
N CYS A 121 -0.31 -3.74 -1.65
CA CYS A 121 -0.35 -2.43 -2.29
C CYS A 121 -1.62 -1.64 -1.87
N LYS A 122 -2.80 -2.29 -1.87
CA LYS A 122 -4.05 -1.67 -1.44
C LYS A 122 -4.01 -1.20 0.02
N ASN A 123 -3.56 -2.06 0.94
CA ASN A 123 -3.47 -1.71 2.36
C ASN A 123 -2.46 -0.57 2.59
N VAL A 124 -1.33 -0.60 1.89
CA VAL A 124 -0.29 0.44 1.96
C VAL A 124 -0.78 1.77 1.38
N THR A 125 -1.53 1.76 0.27
CA THR A 125 -2.19 2.96 -0.26
C THR A 125 -3.11 3.59 0.80
N LEU A 126 -3.92 2.78 1.46
CA LEU A 126 -4.80 3.24 2.55
C LEU A 126 -4.01 3.76 3.75
N ALA A 127 -2.88 3.14 4.11
CA ALA A 127 -2.01 3.67 5.17
C ALA A 127 -1.44 5.06 4.80
N LEU A 128 -0.91 5.21 3.59
CA LEU A 128 -0.24 6.43 3.15
C LEU A 128 -1.14 7.67 3.14
N GLN A 129 -2.42 7.53 2.80
CA GLN A 129 -3.38 8.65 2.81
C GLN A 129 -3.68 9.20 4.22
N HIS A 130 -3.44 8.39 5.27
CA HIS A 130 -3.71 8.77 6.67
C HIS A 130 -2.48 9.28 7.42
N LEU A 131 -1.25 9.03 6.94
CA LEU A 131 -0.03 9.60 7.54
C LEU A 131 -0.04 11.12 7.55
N ASP A 132 0.61 11.74 8.53
CA ASP A 132 0.60 13.20 8.64
C ASP A 132 1.55 13.88 7.65
N ASN A 133 2.68 13.24 7.33
CA ASN A 133 3.73 13.75 6.42
C ASN A 133 3.42 13.53 4.93
N LYS A 134 2.23 13.94 4.49
CA LYS A 134 1.68 13.66 3.15
C LYS A 134 2.54 14.20 2.01
N LEU A 135 3.06 15.42 2.15
CA LEU A 135 3.93 16.03 1.14
C LEU A 135 5.20 15.20 0.91
N THR A 136 5.77 14.62 1.97
CA THR A 136 6.94 13.75 1.88
C THR A 136 6.62 12.47 1.11
N SER A 137 5.46 11.85 1.41
CA SER A 137 4.99 10.69 0.65
C SER A 137 4.81 11.02 -0.84
N ILE A 138 4.14 12.13 -1.17
CA ILE A 138 3.95 12.56 -2.56
C ILE A 138 5.30 12.79 -3.26
N LYS A 139 6.24 13.50 -2.61
CA LYS A 139 7.59 13.75 -3.13
C LYS A 139 8.30 12.45 -3.50
N LYS A 140 8.27 11.46 -2.60
CA LYS A 140 8.91 10.15 -2.84
C LYS A 140 8.20 9.38 -3.96
N ILE A 141 6.86 9.36 -3.99
CA ILE A 141 6.08 8.71 -5.05
C ILE A 141 6.39 9.29 -6.43
N VAL A 142 6.32 10.62 -6.59
CA VAL A 142 6.55 11.31 -7.88
C VAL A 142 7.96 11.04 -8.40
N LYS A 143 8.96 10.96 -7.52
CA LYS A 143 10.34 10.63 -7.90
C LYS A 143 10.49 9.19 -8.42
N ILE A 144 9.77 8.25 -7.83
CA ILE A 144 9.94 6.81 -8.10
C ILE A 144 9.21 6.38 -9.38
N ILE A 145 8.05 6.96 -9.71
CA ILE A 145 7.25 6.52 -10.87
C ILE A 145 8.07 6.51 -12.18
N LYS A 146 9.01 7.45 -12.36
CA LYS A 146 9.83 7.61 -13.57
C LYS A 146 10.70 6.39 -13.93
N THR A 147 10.90 5.43 -13.03
CA THR A 147 11.85 4.32 -13.21
C THR A 147 11.22 2.93 -13.14
N ASN A 148 9.89 2.81 -13.10
CA ASN A 148 9.22 1.55 -12.79
C ASN A 148 8.37 0.97 -13.93
N ASN A 149 8.02 -0.32 -13.79
CA ASN A 149 7.12 -1.02 -14.72
C ASN A 149 5.66 -0.55 -14.58
N GLN A 150 4.81 -0.88 -15.56
CA GLN A 150 3.41 -0.44 -15.63
C GLN A 150 2.58 -0.77 -14.38
N THR A 151 2.67 -1.99 -13.84
CA THR A 151 1.93 -2.41 -12.64
C THR A 151 2.29 -1.55 -11.43
N THR A 152 3.58 -1.28 -11.27
CA THR A 152 4.08 -0.43 -10.19
C THR A 152 3.66 1.04 -10.39
N ILE A 153 3.69 1.55 -11.62
CA ILE A 153 3.19 2.90 -11.95
C ILE A 153 1.72 3.03 -11.52
N TYR A 154 0.89 2.03 -11.82
CA TYR A 154 -0.53 2.03 -11.42
C TYR A 154 -0.70 2.21 -9.90
N TRP A 155 0.00 1.41 -9.08
CA TRP A 155 -0.13 1.50 -7.62
C TRP A 155 0.38 2.81 -7.05
N TYR A 156 1.44 3.37 -7.63
CA TYR A 156 1.93 4.69 -7.25
C TYR A 156 0.95 5.81 -7.59
N LEU A 157 0.36 5.80 -8.79
CA LEU A 157 -0.66 6.77 -9.16
C LEU A 157 -1.92 6.60 -8.31
N HIS A 158 -2.30 5.37 -7.98
CA HIS A 158 -3.43 5.12 -7.08
C HIS A 158 -3.17 5.64 -5.66
N ALA A 159 -1.97 5.47 -5.12
CA ALA A 159 -1.60 6.08 -3.84
C ALA A 159 -1.65 7.61 -3.90
N LEU A 160 -1.11 8.20 -4.97
CA LEU A 160 -1.10 9.64 -5.19
C LEU A 160 -2.52 10.23 -5.29
N GLU A 161 -3.38 9.59 -6.07
CA GLU A 161 -4.82 9.90 -6.18
C GLU A 161 -5.47 9.97 -4.79
N ASN A 162 -5.34 8.90 -4.00
CA ASN A 162 -5.96 8.82 -2.67
C ASN A 162 -5.45 9.90 -1.71
N ILE A 163 -4.14 10.15 -1.69
CA ILE A 163 -3.53 11.19 -0.86
C ILE A 163 -4.10 12.57 -1.25
N LEU A 164 -4.14 12.89 -2.55
CA LEU A 164 -4.60 14.19 -3.04
C LEU A 164 -6.11 14.38 -2.86
N LEU A 165 -6.90 13.33 -3.07
CA LEU A 165 -8.36 13.37 -2.96
C LEU A 165 -8.82 13.68 -1.54
N LEU A 166 -8.26 12.99 -0.54
CA LEU A 166 -8.71 13.12 0.85
C LEU A 166 -8.10 14.30 1.60
N ASN A 167 -7.06 14.95 1.06
CA ASN A 167 -6.28 15.92 1.82
C ASN A 167 -6.05 17.23 1.09
N ASN A 168 -5.91 18.30 1.86
CA ASN A 168 -5.46 19.60 1.38
C ASN A 168 -3.96 19.72 1.65
N CYS A 169 -3.15 19.20 0.74
CA CYS A 169 -1.70 19.27 0.82
C CYS A 169 -1.18 20.44 -0.02
N ASP A 170 -0.31 21.29 0.53
CA ASP A 170 0.41 22.27 -0.28
C ASP A 170 1.45 21.56 -1.15
N ILE A 171 1.11 21.38 -2.43
CA ILE A 171 1.97 20.75 -3.43
C ILE A 171 2.74 21.77 -4.27
N SER A 172 2.75 23.05 -3.89
CA SER A 172 3.39 24.12 -4.67
C SER A 172 4.87 23.84 -4.97
N SER A 173 5.59 23.21 -4.04
CA SER A 173 7.02 22.87 -4.21
C SER A 173 7.29 21.75 -5.21
N ILE A 174 6.26 21.01 -5.64
CA ILE A 174 6.39 19.83 -6.50
C ILE A 174 5.43 19.84 -7.69
N ILE A 175 4.63 20.89 -7.85
CA ILE A 175 3.56 20.92 -8.85
C ILE A 175 4.12 20.70 -10.25
N GLU A 176 5.26 21.28 -10.60
CA GLU A 176 5.88 21.09 -11.92
C GLU A 176 6.26 19.63 -12.18
N ASN A 177 6.88 18.97 -11.20
CA ASN A 177 7.22 17.55 -11.30
C ASN A 177 5.96 16.67 -11.41
N LEU A 178 4.90 17.04 -10.70
CA LEU A 178 3.61 16.36 -10.77
C LEU A 178 2.94 16.57 -12.14
N ILE A 179 2.96 17.79 -12.69
CA ILE A 179 2.42 18.11 -14.02
C ILE A 179 3.19 17.35 -15.10
N GLN A 180 4.52 17.28 -15.00
CA GLN A 180 5.33 16.47 -15.91
C GLN A 180 4.90 15.00 -15.85
N LEU A 181 4.81 14.45 -14.63
CA LEU A 181 4.42 13.05 -14.41
C LEU A 181 3.03 12.72 -15.00
N ILE A 182 2.01 13.56 -14.75
CA ILE A 182 0.67 13.32 -15.29
C ILE A 182 0.63 13.50 -16.81
N SER A 183 1.45 14.38 -17.37
CA SER A 183 1.58 14.52 -18.83
C SER A 183 2.13 13.23 -19.43
N GLU A 184 3.23 12.70 -18.89
CA GLU A 184 3.86 11.44 -19.33
C GLU A 184 2.89 10.26 -19.19
N THR A 185 2.24 10.11 -18.03
CA THR A 185 1.33 8.97 -17.76
C THR A 185 0.03 9.04 -18.56
N SER A 186 -0.38 10.23 -19.02
CA SER A 186 -1.52 10.38 -19.95
C SER A 186 -1.26 9.76 -21.32
N GLU A 187 0.00 9.50 -21.68
CA GLU A 187 0.40 8.83 -22.94
C GLU A 187 0.54 7.31 -22.78
N SER A 188 0.25 6.77 -21.60
CA SER A 188 0.38 5.33 -21.35
C SER A 188 -0.55 4.53 -22.27
N ARG A 189 -0.06 3.39 -22.77
CA ARG A 189 -0.90 2.42 -23.51
C ARG A 189 -1.96 1.78 -22.63
N GLU A 190 -1.67 1.61 -21.34
CA GLU A 190 -2.60 1.02 -20.37
C GLU A 190 -3.64 2.04 -19.94
N TYR A 191 -4.92 1.78 -20.22
CA TYR A 191 -6.00 2.69 -19.88
C TYR A 191 -6.13 2.90 -18.37
N GLN A 192 -5.78 1.91 -17.54
CA GLN A 192 -5.83 2.01 -16.08
C GLN A 192 -4.85 3.06 -15.55
N ILE A 193 -3.69 3.21 -16.20
CA ILE A 193 -2.74 4.29 -15.87
C ILE A 193 -3.35 5.63 -16.27
N ARG A 194 -3.89 5.75 -17.48
CA ARG A 194 -4.56 6.98 -17.95
C ARG A 194 -5.78 7.37 -17.10
N GLU A 195 -6.54 6.39 -16.62
CA GLU A 195 -7.68 6.56 -15.72
C GLU A 195 -7.23 7.17 -14.39
N LYS A 196 -6.15 6.66 -13.80
CA LYS A 196 -5.58 7.22 -12.57
C LYS A 196 -5.02 8.63 -12.79
N THR A 197 -4.37 8.86 -13.93
CA THR A 197 -3.96 10.19 -14.37
C THR A 197 -5.16 11.14 -14.45
N ALA A 198 -6.28 10.71 -15.02
CA ALA A 198 -7.52 11.48 -15.11
C ALA A 198 -8.08 11.87 -13.74
N PHE A 199 -8.14 10.94 -12.78
CA PHE A 199 -8.56 11.27 -11.41
C PHE A 199 -7.65 12.30 -10.73
N ILE A 200 -6.33 12.20 -10.93
CA ILE A 200 -5.37 13.17 -10.40
C ILE A 200 -5.57 14.55 -11.03
N VAL A 201 -5.68 14.64 -12.36
CA VAL A 201 -5.95 15.90 -13.08
C VAL A 201 -7.25 16.54 -12.59
N LYS A 202 -8.34 15.75 -12.49
CA LYS A 202 -9.63 16.20 -11.94
C LYS A 202 -9.46 16.78 -10.54
N THR A 203 -8.77 16.06 -9.66
CA THR A 203 -8.55 16.47 -8.27
C THR A 203 -7.78 17.78 -8.18
N ILE A 204 -6.69 17.93 -8.94
CA ILE A 204 -5.88 19.15 -8.99
C ILE A 204 -6.73 20.35 -9.46
N ASN A 205 -7.53 20.17 -10.50
CA ASN A 205 -8.41 21.20 -11.04
C ASN A 205 -9.50 21.60 -10.04
N GLN A 206 -10.22 20.62 -9.47
CA GLN A 206 -11.30 20.87 -8.51
C GLN A 206 -10.82 21.57 -7.25
N LYS A 207 -9.64 21.20 -6.75
CA LYS A 207 -9.05 21.79 -5.54
C LYS A 207 -8.23 23.05 -5.79
N GLY A 208 -8.01 23.43 -7.05
CA GLY A 208 -7.17 24.59 -7.39
C GLY A 208 -5.75 24.50 -6.83
N MET A 209 -5.14 23.30 -6.86
CA MET A 209 -3.85 23.03 -6.20
C MET A 209 -2.63 23.62 -6.95
N TYR A 210 -2.86 24.41 -7.99
CA TYR A 210 -1.84 25.12 -8.72
C TYR A 210 -1.91 26.61 -8.39
N LYS A 211 -0.75 27.24 -8.14
CA LYS A 211 -0.64 28.70 -8.18
C LYS A 211 -1.06 29.17 -9.59
N LYS A 212 -1.54 30.41 -9.73
CA LYS A 212 -1.98 31.03 -11.01
C LYS A 212 -0.85 31.20 -12.05
N SER A 213 -0.07 30.15 -12.31
CA SER A 213 0.88 30.04 -13.40
C SER A 213 0.09 29.77 -14.67
N SER A 214 0.12 30.71 -15.60
CA SER A 214 -0.54 30.60 -16.91
C SER A 214 -0.11 29.34 -17.66
N TYR A 215 1.16 28.96 -17.54
CA TYR A 215 1.70 27.74 -18.12
C TYR A 215 1.02 26.47 -17.58
N ILE A 216 0.91 26.34 -16.26
CA ILE A 216 0.29 25.14 -15.64
C ILE A 216 -1.19 25.05 -16.01
N ILE A 217 -1.89 26.18 -16.05
CA ILE A 217 -3.29 26.26 -16.45
C ILE A 217 -3.48 25.76 -17.90
N ASP A 218 -2.62 26.21 -18.82
CA ASP A 218 -2.67 25.78 -20.23
C ASP A 218 -2.42 24.27 -20.36
N VAL A 219 -1.40 23.74 -19.68
CA VAL A 219 -1.09 22.30 -19.69
C VAL A 219 -2.24 21.47 -19.12
N LEU A 220 -2.80 21.85 -17.97
CA LEU A 220 -3.95 21.15 -17.37
C LEU A 220 -5.19 21.21 -18.26
N SER A 221 -5.43 22.33 -18.93
CA SER A 221 -6.55 22.48 -19.86
C SER A 221 -6.42 21.53 -21.06
N LYS A 222 -5.23 21.45 -21.66
CA LYS A 222 -4.92 20.52 -22.76
C LYS A 222 -5.06 19.06 -22.32
N LEU A 223 -4.52 18.70 -21.16
CA LEU A 223 -4.65 17.36 -20.59
C LEU A 223 -6.11 16.98 -20.32
N THR A 224 -6.90 17.92 -19.79
CA THR A 224 -8.32 17.70 -19.52
C THR A 224 -9.08 17.42 -20.82
N GLN A 225 -8.87 18.21 -21.87
CA GLN A 225 -9.48 17.98 -23.18
C GLN A 225 -9.08 16.64 -23.77
N LYS A 226 -7.77 16.32 -23.74
CA LYS A 226 -7.24 15.05 -24.21
C LYS A 226 -7.92 13.86 -23.53
N LEU A 227 -7.99 13.86 -22.20
CA LEU A 227 -8.56 12.77 -21.40
C LEU A 227 -10.08 12.67 -21.56
N LEU A 228 -10.79 13.79 -21.78
CA LEU A 228 -12.22 13.79 -22.12
C LEU A 228 -12.49 13.16 -23.49
N SER A 229 -11.51 13.24 -24.41
CA SER A 229 -11.55 12.61 -25.72
C SER A 229 -10.87 11.24 -25.80
N ASP A 230 -10.47 10.66 -24.66
CA ASP A 230 -9.78 9.36 -24.64
C ASP A 230 -10.65 8.27 -25.27
N GLU A 231 -10.04 7.31 -25.96
CA GLU A 231 -10.74 6.16 -26.56
C GLU A 231 -11.49 5.31 -25.52
N ASN A 232 -10.97 5.24 -24.29
CA ASN A 232 -11.49 4.37 -23.25
C ASN A 232 -12.56 5.07 -22.41
N PHE A 233 -13.70 4.42 -22.25
CA PHE A 233 -14.84 4.94 -21.48
C PHE A 233 -14.49 5.30 -20.03
N TYR A 234 -13.71 4.46 -19.34
CA TYR A 234 -13.36 4.66 -17.94
C TYR A 234 -12.48 5.90 -17.74
N VAL A 235 -11.57 6.16 -18.67
CA VAL A 235 -10.72 7.37 -18.65
C VAL A 235 -11.58 8.62 -18.80
N ARG A 236 -12.49 8.64 -19.78
CA ARG A 236 -13.42 9.76 -20.00
C ARG A 236 -14.31 10.00 -18.77
N ASN A 237 -14.82 8.93 -18.17
CA ASN A 237 -15.67 9.01 -16.99
C ASN A 237 -14.91 9.56 -15.76
N ALA A 238 -13.66 9.13 -15.56
CA ALA A 238 -12.81 9.57 -14.45
C ALA A 238 -12.52 11.07 -14.46
N ILE A 239 -12.28 11.66 -15.65
CA ILE A 239 -12.01 13.10 -15.80
C ILE A 239 -13.28 13.95 -15.82
N SER A 240 -14.44 13.36 -16.16
CA SER A 240 -15.70 14.09 -16.26
C SER A 240 -16.08 14.74 -14.92
N PHE A 241 -16.54 15.99 -14.97
CA PHE A 241 -16.99 16.75 -13.79
C PHE A 241 -18.46 16.48 -13.42
N THR A 242 -19.12 15.62 -14.19
CA THR A 242 -20.49 15.17 -13.94
C THR A 242 -20.46 14.03 -12.92
N ASN A 243 -21.05 14.28 -11.74
CA ASN A 243 -21.48 13.24 -10.82
C ASN A 243 -22.77 12.60 -11.34
#